data_AF-A0A2W5YKZ1-F1
#
_entry.id   AF-A0A2W5YKZ1-F1
#
_cell.length_a   1.000
_cell.length_b   1.000
_cell.length_c   1.000
_cell.angle_alpha   90.00
_cell.angle_beta   90.00
_cell.angle_gamma   90.00
#
_symmetry.space_group_name_H-M   'P 1'
#
loop_
_entity.id
_entity.type
_entity.pdbx_description
1 polymer ?
#
loop_
_entity_poly.entity_id
_entity_poly.type
_entity_poly.pdbx_seq_one_letter_code
_entity_poly.pdbx_strand_id
1 'polypeptide(L)'
;MSDPRNVAHDKKVKQEKAHQAPTSNDAKPKKRRKGSVAPASDENGTASAAPTAQVEQAPGELEKSVAVLSKLKELEFHSRANIETLAGLTLTIDDELKQKEFVDPIGALYSAQDAFQTQVAALVASYEAKCESLKAPA
;
A
#
# COMPACT_ATOMS: atom_id res chain seq x y z
N MET A 1 -4.03 25.43 -46.88
CA MET A 1 -2.58 25.21 -46.70
C MET A 1 -2.40 24.58 -45.34
N SER A 2 -2.22 23.25 -45.32
CA SER A 2 -2.14 22.44 -44.10
C SER A 2 -0.67 22.18 -43.74
N ASP A 3 -0.34 22.28 -42.46
CA ASP A 3 1.03 22.24 -41.93
C ASP A 3 1.72 20.87 -42.17
N PRO A 4 2.86 20.81 -42.87
CA PRO A 4 3.56 19.58 -43.25
C PRO A 4 4.41 18.94 -42.14
N ARG A 5 4.37 19.41 -40.88
CA ARG A 5 5.33 18.98 -39.84
C ARG A 5 4.80 18.15 -38.67
N ASN A 6 3.56 17.65 -38.69
CA ASN A 6 3.10 16.78 -37.59
C ASN A 6 2.26 15.57 -38.01
N VAL A 7 2.55 15.00 -39.19
CA VAL A 7 1.87 13.82 -39.75
C VAL A 7 2.65 12.51 -39.54
N ALA A 8 3.64 12.49 -38.66
CA ALA A 8 4.43 11.30 -38.42
C ALA A 8 4.59 11.12 -36.91
N HIS A 9 3.86 10.14 -36.35
CA HIS A 9 4.29 9.19 -35.31
C HIS A 9 3.08 8.49 -34.64
N ASP A 10 2.02 8.17 -35.41
CA ASP A 10 1.04 7.13 -35.03
C ASP A 10 1.59 5.73 -35.38
N LYS A 11 2.74 5.39 -34.79
CA LYS A 11 3.32 4.04 -34.87
C LYS A 11 3.21 3.34 -33.53
N LYS A 12 2.04 2.76 -33.30
CA LYS A 12 1.79 1.73 -32.28
C LYS A 12 2.77 0.57 -32.49
N VAL A 13 3.76 0.42 -31.61
CA VAL A 13 4.55 -0.81 -31.48
C VAL A 13 3.82 -1.71 -30.48
N LYS A 14 2.99 -2.63 -30.98
CA LYS A 14 2.53 -3.79 -30.20
C LYS A 14 3.59 -4.88 -30.32
N GLN A 15 4.38 -5.08 -29.27
CA GLN A 15 5.14 -6.33 -29.13
C GLN A 15 4.21 -7.38 -28.51
N GLU A 16 3.61 -8.19 -29.37
CA GLU A 16 2.95 -9.43 -29.00
C GLU A 16 4.04 -10.50 -28.75
N LYS A 17 4.32 -10.79 -27.48
CA LYS A 17 5.19 -11.91 -27.11
C LYS A 17 4.31 -13.08 -26.71
N ALA A 18 3.92 -13.87 -27.71
CA ALA A 18 3.26 -15.15 -27.53
C ALA A 18 4.25 -16.15 -26.91
N HIS A 19 4.14 -16.39 -25.61
CA HIS A 19 4.72 -17.59 -25.00
C HIS A 19 3.71 -18.73 -25.15
N GLN A 20 4.07 -19.61 -26.06
CA GLN A 20 3.46 -20.89 -26.34
C GLN A 20 3.47 -21.73 -25.04
N ALA A 21 2.29 -22.04 -24.52
CA ALA A 21 2.12 -22.99 -23.43
C ALA A 21 2.04 -24.41 -24.02
N PRO A 22 2.94 -25.34 -23.67
CA PRO A 22 2.68 -26.76 -23.85
C PRO A 22 1.78 -27.26 -22.71
N THR A 23 0.56 -27.61 -23.11
CA THR A 23 -0.23 -28.77 -22.70
C THR A 23 0.12 -29.54 -21.42
N SER A 24 -0.97 -29.89 -20.71
CA SER A 24 -1.22 -31.11 -19.92
C SER A 24 -0.50 -31.29 -18.58
N ASN A 25 -1.24 -31.13 -17.47
CA ASN A 25 -1.81 -32.29 -16.76
C ASN A 25 -2.74 -31.87 -15.62
N ASP A 26 -4.03 -32.05 -15.87
CA ASP A 26 -5.07 -32.25 -14.86
C ASP A 26 -4.77 -33.56 -14.11
N ALA A 27 -4.50 -33.48 -12.80
CA ALA A 27 -4.54 -34.66 -11.93
C ALA A 27 -4.78 -34.27 -10.46
N LYS A 28 -6.06 -34.15 -10.09
CA LYS A 28 -6.54 -34.60 -8.77
C LYS A 28 -7.57 -35.70 -9.03
N PRO A 29 -7.52 -36.82 -8.28
CA PRO A 29 -8.46 -36.88 -7.16
C PRO A 29 -7.94 -37.59 -5.90
N LYS A 30 -8.52 -37.17 -4.77
CA LYS A 30 -8.46 -37.78 -3.43
C LYS A 30 -9.02 -39.21 -3.41
N LYS A 31 -8.42 -40.14 -2.65
CA LYS A 31 -9.14 -41.02 -1.68
C LYS A 31 -8.22 -41.87 -0.78
N ARG A 32 -8.36 -41.62 0.53
CA ARG A 32 -8.51 -42.53 1.69
C ARG A 32 -7.56 -43.73 1.88
N ARG A 33 -6.89 -43.74 3.04
CA ARG A 33 -6.65 -44.90 3.95
C ARG A 33 -6.01 -44.35 5.24
N LYS A 34 -6.75 -44.06 6.31
CA LYS A 34 -7.11 -44.90 7.48
C LYS A 34 -5.96 -45.76 8.04
N GLY A 35 -5.44 -45.33 9.19
CA GLY A 35 -4.68 -46.08 10.19
C GLY A 35 -4.28 -45.09 11.30
N SER A 36 -5.02 -44.98 12.40
CA SER A 36 -5.06 -45.84 13.60
C SER A 36 -4.04 -45.44 14.68
N VAL A 37 -4.59 -44.83 15.75
CA VAL A 37 -4.28 -45.08 17.18
C VAL A 37 -3.03 -44.38 17.77
N ALA A 38 -3.28 -43.36 18.60
CA ALA A 38 -2.45 -42.88 19.73
C ALA A 38 -2.56 -43.87 20.93
N PRO A 39 -1.91 -43.72 22.11
CA PRO A 39 -1.03 -42.65 22.62
C PRO A 39 0.21 -43.18 23.39
N ALA A 40 1.12 -42.30 23.83
CA ALA A 40 1.89 -42.52 25.07
C ALA A 40 2.49 -41.20 25.57
N SER A 41 2.21 -40.94 26.84
CA SER A 41 2.64 -39.82 27.68
C SER A 41 4.15 -39.84 27.94
N ASP A 42 4.75 -38.66 28.17
CA ASP A 42 5.75 -38.48 29.22
C ASP A 42 5.87 -36.98 29.55
N GLU A 43 5.44 -36.64 30.77
CA GLU A 43 5.84 -35.42 31.46
C GLU A 43 7.22 -35.66 32.08
N ASN A 44 8.22 -34.84 31.76
CA ASN A 44 9.17 -34.42 32.79
C ASN A 44 9.93 -33.14 32.39
N GLY A 45 10.02 -32.22 33.34
CA GLY A 45 10.50 -30.87 33.12
C GLY A 45 12.00 -30.75 32.86
N THR A 46 12.36 -29.67 32.18
CA THR A 46 13.60 -28.95 32.46
C THR A 46 13.36 -27.48 32.18
N ALA A 47 13.34 -26.69 33.25
CA ALA A 47 13.45 -25.25 33.18
C ALA A 47 14.81 -24.91 32.54
N SER A 48 14.78 -24.52 31.26
CA SER A 48 15.92 -23.88 30.62
C SER A 48 15.53 -22.43 30.39
N ALA A 49 16.25 -21.54 31.07
CA ALA A 49 16.10 -20.11 31.00
C ALA A 49 15.90 -19.65 29.55
N ALA A 50 14.80 -18.93 29.32
CA ALA A 50 14.58 -18.27 28.04
C ALA A 50 15.80 -17.38 27.75
N PRO A 51 16.54 -17.60 26.64
CA PRO A 51 17.46 -16.58 26.19
C PRO A 51 16.58 -15.39 25.82
N THR A 52 16.89 -14.23 26.37
CA THR A 52 16.41 -12.95 25.88
C THR A 52 16.55 -12.97 24.37
N ALA A 53 15.42 -13.10 23.68
CA ALA A 53 15.35 -12.95 22.24
C ALA A 53 15.71 -11.49 21.96
N GLN A 54 17.01 -11.23 21.78
CA GLN A 54 17.44 -10.15 20.92
C GLN A 54 16.79 -10.48 19.58
N VAL A 55 15.73 -9.74 19.26
CA VAL A 55 15.17 -9.75 17.92
C VAL A 55 16.25 -9.14 17.06
N GLU A 56 17.14 -10.00 16.56
CA GLU A 56 18.06 -9.68 15.50
C GLU A 56 17.20 -9.18 14.33
N GLN A 57 17.16 -7.86 14.16
CA GLN A 57 16.39 -7.22 13.10
C GLN A 57 16.84 -7.84 11.78
N ALA A 58 15.91 -8.54 11.14
CA ALA A 58 16.20 -9.19 9.87
C ALA A 58 16.60 -8.08 8.86
N PRO A 59 17.67 -8.26 8.07
CA PRO A 59 18.17 -7.24 7.14
C PRO A 59 17.12 -6.66 6.18
N GLY A 60 16.02 -7.38 5.92
CA GLY A 60 14.91 -6.94 5.08
C GLY A 60 13.79 -6.17 5.79
N GLU A 61 13.81 -6.00 7.11
CA GLU A 61 12.77 -5.25 7.83
C GLU A 61 12.90 -3.75 7.56
N LEU A 62 14.11 -3.20 7.66
CA LEU A 62 14.38 -1.79 7.39
C LEU A 62 14.01 -1.42 5.94
N GLU A 63 14.39 -2.24 4.96
CA GLU A 63 14.10 -1.99 3.55
C GLU A 63 12.58 -1.94 3.28
N LYS A 64 11.83 -2.88 3.87
CA LYS A 64 10.36 -2.90 3.79
C LYS A 64 9.76 -1.68 4.47
N SER A 65 10.28 -1.29 5.64
CA SER A 65 9.83 -0.09 6.34
C SER A 65 10.07 1.17 5.51
N VAL A 66 11.23 1.32 4.88
CA VAL A 66 11.50 2.46 3.98
C VAL A 66 10.55 2.48 2.77
N ALA A 67 10.21 1.32 2.22
CA ALA A 67 9.22 1.23 1.14
C ALA A 67 7.82 1.69 1.60
N VAL A 68 7.37 1.27 2.79
CA VAL A 68 6.11 1.73 3.39
C VAL A 68 6.13 3.24 3.62
N LEU A 69 7.22 3.76 4.21
CA LEU A 69 7.40 5.19 4.45
C LEU A 69 7.30 5.99 3.14
N SER A 70 7.90 5.49 2.06
CA SER A 70 7.85 6.14 0.75
C SER A 70 6.41 6.24 0.23
N LYS A 71 5.61 5.19 0.42
CA LYS A 71 4.18 5.19 0.06
C LYS A 71 3.35 6.12 0.93
N LEU A 72 3.64 6.21 2.22
CA LEU A 72 2.98 7.15 3.13
C LEU A 72 3.27 8.62 2.74
N LYS A 73 4.50 8.92 2.35
CA LYS A 73 4.88 10.25 1.83
C LYS A 73 4.19 10.60 0.51
N GLU A 74 4.07 9.64 -0.39
CA GLU A 74 3.31 9.82 -1.64
C GLU A 74 1.82 10.12 -1.35
N LEU A 75 1.20 9.38 -0.41
CA LEU A 75 -0.16 9.65 0.04
C LEU A 75 -0.31 11.03 0.68
N GLU A 76 0.65 11.44 1.51
CA GLU A 76 0.67 12.76 2.15
C GLU A 76 0.75 13.89 1.13
N PHE A 77 1.61 13.74 0.11
CA PHE A 77 1.71 14.69 -0.99
C PHE A 77 0.40 14.81 -1.78
N HIS A 78 -0.20 13.67 -2.18
CA HIS A 78 -1.48 13.68 -2.88
C HIS A 78 -2.60 14.26 -2.01
N SER A 79 -2.55 14.02 -0.71
CA SER A 79 -3.53 14.58 0.22
C SER A 79 -3.55 16.10 0.20
N ARG A 80 -2.38 16.75 0.16
CA ARG A 80 -2.27 18.21 0.05
C ARG A 80 -2.87 18.72 -1.27
N ALA A 81 -2.56 18.07 -2.39
CA ALA A 81 -3.13 18.42 -3.69
C ALA A 81 -4.67 18.24 -3.72
N ASN A 82 -5.20 17.24 -3.02
CA ASN A 82 -6.64 17.05 -2.89
C ASN A 82 -7.30 18.18 -2.10
N ILE A 83 -6.67 18.68 -1.03
CA ILE A 83 -7.18 19.85 -0.28
C ILE A 83 -7.30 21.07 -1.20
N GLU A 84 -6.25 21.36 -1.97
CA GLU A 84 -6.26 22.48 -2.93
C GLU A 84 -7.36 22.31 -3.99
N THR A 85 -7.53 21.08 -4.50
CA THR A 85 -8.58 20.76 -5.48
C THR A 85 -9.97 20.94 -4.87
N LEU A 86 -10.20 20.44 -3.64
CA LEU A 86 -11.48 20.57 -2.94
C LEU A 86 -11.79 22.03 -2.59
N ALA A 87 -10.80 22.85 -2.25
CA ALA A 87 -10.97 24.28 -2.04
C ALA A 87 -11.45 24.97 -3.33
N GLY A 88 -10.81 24.66 -4.47
CA GLY A 88 -11.23 25.18 -5.77
C GLY A 88 -12.65 24.77 -6.15
N LEU A 89 -12.99 23.48 -5.97
CA LEU A 89 -14.34 22.98 -6.22
C LEU A 89 -15.38 23.65 -5.30
N THR A 90 -15.04 23.89 -4.04
CA THR A 90 -15.92 24.57 -3.09
C THR A 90 -16.25 25.98 -3.57
N LEU A 91 -15.26 26.74 -4.03
CA LEU A 91 -15.44 28.09 -4.59
C LEU A 91 -16.30 28.07 -5.86
N THR A 92 -16.03 27.16 -6.79
CA THR A 92 -16.87 27.02 -8.01
C THR A 92 -18.31 26.65 -7.66
N ILE A 93 -18.54 25.73 -6.72
CA ILE A 93 -19.89 25.29 -6.33
C ILE A 93 -20.67 26.42 -5.65
N ASP A 94 -20.07 27.09 -4.67
CA ASP A 94 -20.77 28.10 -3.85
C ASP A 94 -20.83 29.48 -4.52
N ASP A 95 -19.72 29.92 -5.13
CA ASP A 95 -19.59 31.28 -5.65
C ASP A 95 -19.98 31.41 -7.11
N GLU A 96 -19.58 30.48 -7.96
CA GLU A 96 -19.82 30.57 -9.41
C GLU A 96 -21.15 29.93 -9.81
N LEU A 97 -21.41 28.70 -9.36
CA LEU A 97 -22.58 27.92 -9.76
C LEU A 97 -23.79 28.10 -8.83
N LYS A 98 -23.57 28.61 -7.60
CA LYS A 98 -24.61 28.84 -6.58
C LYS A 98 -25.43 27.57 -6.25
N GLN A 99 -24.81 26.40 -6.33
CA GLN A 99 -25.47 25.10 -6.08
C GLN A 99 -25.46 24.76 -4.58
N LYS A 100 -26.40 25.37 -3.84
CA LYS A 100 -26.44 25.30 -2.38
C LYS A 100 -26.60 23.88 -1.83
N GLU A 101 -27.23 22.97 -2.58
CA GLU A 101 -27.40 21.57 -2.21
C GLU A 101 -26.08 20.79 -2.07
N PHE A 102 -24.99 21.27 -2.68
CA PHE A 102 -23.68 20.61 -2.65
C PHE A 102 -22.68 21.28 -1.71
N VAL A 103 -23.01 22.43 -1.12
CA VAL A 103 -22.10 23.18 -0.22
C VAL A 103 -21.76 22.37 1.03
N ASP A 104 -22.76 21.78 1.70
CA ASP A 104 -22.51 20.97 2.89
C ASP A 104 -21.74 19.68 2.57
N PRO A 105 -22.12 18.89 1.54
CA PRO A 105 -21.34 17.71 1.13
C PRO A 105 -19.88 18.02 0.77
N ILE A 106 -19.60 19.07 -0.01
CA ILE A 106 -18.23 19.40 -0.40
C ILE A 106 -17.41 19.92 0.79
N GLY A 107 -18.03 20.69 1.70
CA GLY A 107 -17.40 21.12 2.95
C GLY A 107 -17.05 19.95 3.87
N ALA A 108 -17.91 18.92 3.94
CA ALA A 108 -17.62 17.70 4.68
C ALA A 108 -16.45 16.92 4.07
N LEU A 109 -16.38 16.81 2.73
CA LEU A 109 -15.25 16.20 2.03
C LEU A 109 -13.94 16.96 2.27
N TYR A 110 -13.97 18.29 2.19
CA TYR A 110 -12.81 19.13 2.49
C TYR A 110 -12.30 18.88 3.91
N SER A 111 -13.21 18.92 4.90
CA SER A 111 -12.86 18.71 6.31
C SER A 111 -12.30 17.30 6.57
N ALA A 112 -12.87 16.28 5.94
CA ALA A 112 -12.36 14.92 6.05
C ALA A 112 -10.96 14.77 5.42
N GLN A 113 -10.71 15.45 4.29
CA GLN A 113 -9.42 15.44 3.63
C GLN A 113 -8.35 16.16 4.47
N ASP A 114 -8.69 17.29 5.08
CA ASP A 114 -7.79 18.03 5.99
C ASP A 114 -7.42 17.20 7.24
N ALA A 115 -8.42 16.54 7.84
CA ALA A 115 -8.18 15.61 8.94
C ALA A 115 -7.30 14.42 8.52
N PHE A 116 -7.55 13.85 7.34
CA PHE A 116 -6.71 12.78 6.79
C PHE A 116 -5.26 13.25 6.54
N GLN A 117 -5.08 14.46 5.98
CA GLN A 117 -3.76 15.07 5.78
C GLN A 117 -2.99 15.19 7.10
N THR A 118 -3.66 15.68 8.15
CA THR A 118 -3.05 15.83 9.48
C THR A 118 -2.61 14.48 10.03
N GLN A 119 -3.47 13.46 9.92
CA GLN A 119 -3.19 12.12 10.43
C GLN A 119 -2.06 11.41 9.66
N VAL A 120 -2.06 11.50 8.33
CA VAL A 120 -1.00 10.87 7.51
C VAL A 120 0.34 11.55 7.74
N ALA A 121 0.38 12.87 7.91
CA ALA A 121 1.61 13.59 8.26
C ALA A 121 2.17 13.15 9.62
N ALA A 122 1.31 13.01 10.65
CA ALA A 122 1.71 12.51 11.96
C ALA A 122 2.20 11.05 11.90
N LEU A 123 1.55 10.22 11.10
CA LEU A 123 1.97 8.83 10.88
C LEU A 123 3.32 8.76 10.17
N VAL A 124 3.56 9.58 9.14
CA VAL A 124 4.86 9.69 8.46
C VAL A 124 5.96 10.03 9.47
N ALA A 125 5.78 11.07 10.28
CA ALA A 125 6.78 11.47 11.28
C ALA A 125 7.08 10.36 12.30
N SER A 126 6.03 9.67 12.78
CA SER A 126 6.19 8.54 13.71
C SER A 126 6.92 7.36 13.06
N TYR A 127 6.66 7.12 11.77
CA TYR A 127 7.27 6.03 11.02
C TYR A 127 8.72 6.34 10.63
N GLU A 128 9.07 7.60 10.37
CA GLU A 128 10.46 8.05 10.20
C GLU A 128 11.30 7.76 11.44
N ALA A 129 10.81 8.17 12.63
CA ALA A 129 11.48 7.88 13.89
C ALA A 129 11.66 6.37 14.11
N LYS A 130 10.68 5.55 13.71
CA LYS A 130 10.82 4.10 13.74
C LYS A 130 11.91 3.62 12.79
N CYS A 131 11.93 4.05 11.53
CA CYS A 131 12.99 3.70 10.58
C CYS A 131 14.39 4.09 11.08
N GLU A 132 14.53 5.25 11.73
CA GLU A 132 15.79 5.68 12.34
C GLU A 132 16.22 4.76 13.49
N SER A 133 15.27 4.34 14.35
CA SER A 133 15.55 3.38 15.43
C SER A 133 15.98 2.00 14.92
N LEU A 134 15.50 1.58 13.75
CA LEU A 134 15.92 0.34 13.07
C LEU A 134 17.30 0.48 12.41
N LYS A 135 17.76 1.71 12.17
CA LYS A 135 19.05 2.00 11.53
C LYS A 135 20.19 2.17 12.54
N ALA A 136 19.87 2.56 13.77
CA ALA A 136 20.86 2.70 14.84
C ALA A 136 21.39 1.31 15.24
N PRO A 137 22.72 1.08 15.28
CA PRO A 137 23.26 -0.14 15.84
C PRO A 137 22.93 -0.17 17.34
N ALA A 138 22.36 -1.29 17.80
CA ALA A 138 22.09 -1.56 19.21
C ALA A 138 23.37 -1.57 20.05
#